data_AF-H1V878-F1
#
_entry.id   AF-H1V878-F1
#
_cell.length_a   1.000
_cell.length_b   1.000
_cell.length_c   1.000
_cell.angle_alpha   90.00
_cell.angle_beta   90.00
_cell.angle_gamma   90.00
#
_symmetry.space_group_name_H-M   'P 1'
#
loop_
_entity.id
_entity.type
_entity.pdbx_description
1 polymer ?
#
loop_
_entity_poly.entity_id
_entity_poly.type
_entity_poly.pdbx_seq_one_letter_code
_entity_poly.pdbx_strand_id
1 'polypeptide(L)'
;MASTLSLKFLAVTLLASQASLCDGAVINARSDVPPGFVAAPYYPAPYGGWASDWSDSYRRAKEVVDRMTLAEKTNITSGTGIFMGRTILCRRCVGNSGSALRVGFPQLCLADSATGVRQADNVTVFPSGITTGATFDKDLIYARAVAMGKEFRGKGANVYLGPSVGPIGRKPRGGRNWEGFGSDPVLQGKAAALTIKGVQEQGVIATIKHLVGNEQEMFRMYNPLQQGYSANIVDDRTLHELYLWPFADGVREGVGSVMTAYNAIKGQRFGL
;
A
#
# COMPACT_ATOMS: atom_id res chain seq x y z
N MET A 1 -23.42 -15.55 -68.26
CA MET A 1 -22.03 -15.47 -68.73
C MET A 1 -21.21 -14.78 -67.67
N ALA A 2 -20.38 -15.54 -66.98
CA ALA A 2 -19.43 -15.07 -65.98
C ALA A 2 -18.16 -14.55 -66.68
N SER A 3 -17.55 -13.50 -66.13
CA SER A 3 -16.20 -13.02 -66.47
C SER A 3 -15.78 -12.03 -65.37
N THR A 4 -15.30 -12.54 -64.22
CA THR A 4 -13.86 -12.58 -63.85
C THR A 4 -13.19 -11.20 -63.83
N LEU A 5 -13.42 -10.42 -62.76
CA LEU A 5 -12.46 -9.42 -62.33
C LEU A 5 -11.71 -9.93 -61.09
N SER A 6 -10.43 -10.16 -61.34
CA SER A 6 -9.38 -10.77 -60.53
C SER A 6 -9.37 -10.38 -59.04
N LEU A 7 -9.62 -11.38 -58.19
CA LEU A 7 -9.45 -11.39 -56.74
C LEU A 7 -7.96 -11.52 -56.31
N LYS A 8 -7.04 -10.77 -56.95
CA LYS A 8 -5.58 -10.89 -56.74
C LYS A 8 -4.86 -9.59 -56.37
N PHE A 9 -5.53 -8.63 -55.74
CA PHE A 9 -4.88 -7.42 -55.22
C PHE A 9 -5.25 -7.03 -53.79
N LEU A 10 -5.82 -7.98 -53.01
CA LEU A 10 -6.12 -7.77 -51.58
C LEU A 10 -5.38 -8.77 -50.67
N ALA A 11 -4.19 -9.22 -51.07
CA ALA A 11 -3.39 -10.21 -50.34
C ALA A 11 -1.89 -9.86 -50.30
N VAL A 12 -1.55 -8.57 -50.18
CA VAL A 12 -0.15 -8.10 -50.01
C VAL A 12 0.04 -7.21 -48.76
N THR A 13 -1.00 -7.01 -47.94
CA THR A 13 -0.89 -6.24 -46.67
C THR A 13 -1.08 -7.12 -45.43
N LEU A 14 -0.65 -8.39 -45.50
CA LEU A 14 -0.71 -9.29 -44.34
C LEU A 14 0.50 -10.23 -44.25
N LEU A 15 1.71 -9.72 -44.48
CA LEU A 15 2.96 -10.44 -44.23
C LEU A 15 4.13 -9.46 -44.02
N ALA A 16 3.91 -8.39 -43.23
CA ALA A 16 5.01 -7.80 -42.48
C ALA A 16 5.08 -8.57 -41.17
N SER A 17 5.86 -9.64 -41.20
CA SER A 17 6.33 -10.38 -40.04
C SER A 17 6.64 -9.42 -38.90
N GLN A 18 5.82 -9.44 -37.86
CA GLN A 18 6.28 -9.10 -36.52
C GLN A 18 7.33 -10.15 -36.16
N ALA A 19 8.56 -9.93 -36.62
CA ALA A 19 9.71 -10.37 -35.88
C ALA A 19 9.54 -9.73 -34.51
N SER A 20 9.03 -10.50 -33.55
CA SER A 20 9.22 -10.21 -32.14
C SER A 20 10.73 -10.22 -31.95
N LEU A 21 11.34 -9.05 -32.11
CA LEU A 21 12.54 -8.73 -31.39
C LEU A 21 12.14 -8.85 -29.93
N CYS A 22 12.39 -10.03 -29.34
CA CYS A 22 12.67 -10.15 -27.93
C CYS A 22 13.98 -9.39 -27.66
N ASP A 23 13.97 -8.08 -27.91
CA ASP A 23 14.91 -7.19 -27.27
C ASP A 23 14.46 -7.15 -25.82
N GLY A 24 15.33 -7.62 -24.92
CA GLY A 24 15.29 -7.29 -23.50
C GLY A 24 15.58 -5.80 -23.27
N ALA A 25 15.09 -4.94 -24.17
CA ALA A 25 15.18 -3.50 -24.06
C ALA A 25 14.34 -3.09 -22.84
N VAL A 26 15.05 -2.61 -21.83
CA VAL A 26 14.47 -1.89 -20.70
C VAL A 26 13.52 -0.85 -21.30
N ILE A 27 12.22 -0.98 -21.01
CA ILE A 27 11.12 -0.26 -21.70
C ILE A 27 11.25 1.27 -21.58
N ASN A 28 12.18 1.77 -20.76
CA ASN A 28 12.86 3.06 -20.95
C ASN A 28 14.20 3.01 -20.19
N ALA A 29 15.24 3.66 -20.70
CA ALA A 29 16.41 3.98 -19.88
C ALA A 29 15.92 4.77 -18.65
N ARG A 30 16.23 4.29 -17.45
CA ARG A 30 15.92 5.02 -16.22
C ARG A 30 16.63 6.36 -16.31
N SER A 31 15.92 7.46 -16.11
CA SER A 31 16.55 8.77 -16.07
C SER A 31 17.67 8.75 -15.03
N ASP A 32 18.83 9.29 -15.40
CA ASP A 32 19.97 9.36 -14.49
C ASP A 32 19.56 10.05 -13.20
N VAL A 33 19.84 9.36 -12.10
CA VAL A 33 19.62 9.92 -10.78
C VAL A 33 20.77 10.87 -10.50
N PRO A 34 20.53 12.12 -10.08
CA PRO A 34 21.62 13.06 -9.86
C PRO A 34 22.67 12.48 -8.88
N PRO A 35 23.96 12.78 -9.05
CA PRO A 35 25.01 12.32 -8.15
C PRO A 35 24.65 12.59 -6.68
N GLY A 36 24.77 11.58 -5.82
CA GLY A 36 24.41 11.67 -4.39
C GLY A 36 22.99 11.20 -4.02
N PHE A 37 22.13 10.90 -5.00
CA PHE A 37 20.77 10.40 -4.75
C PHE A 37 20.61 8.92 -5.09
N VAL A 38 21.63 8.09 -4.87
CA VAL A 38 21.55 6.64 -5.12
C VAL A 38 21.07 5.93 -3.85
N ALA A 39 20.05 5.09 -3.98
CA ALA A 39 19.67 4.16 -2.93
C ALA A 39 20.65 2.98 -2.92
N ALA A 40 21.46 2.86 -1.87
CA ALA A 40 22.38 1.72 -1.73
C ALA A 40 21.58 0.41 -1.61
N PRO A 41 21.99 -0.66 -2.32
CA PRO A 41 21.34 -1.95 -2.20
C PRO A 41 21.55 -2.53 -0.80
N TYR A 42 20.50 -3.11 -0.22
CA TYR A 42 20.56 -3.82 1.05
C TYR A 42 19.94 -5.21 0.88
N TYR A 43 20.76 -6.25 1.00
CA TYR A 43 20.38 -7.65 0.81
C TYR A 43 21.15 -8.57 1.77
N PRO A 44 20.58 -9.73 2.15
CA PRO A 44 19.25 -10.21 1.82
C PRO A 44 18.14 -9.49 2.61
N ALA A 45 16.89 -9.65 2.19
CA ALA A 45 15.75 -9.21 3.00
C ALA A 45 15.77 -9.97 4.34
N PRO A 46 15.66 -9.28 5.49
CA PRO A 46 15.74 -9.92 6.80
C PRO A 46 14.58 -10.90 6.99
N TYR A 47 14.88 -12.09 7.51
CA TYR A 47 13.85 -13.06 7.89
C TYR A 47 13.04 -12.54 9.10
N GLY A 48 11.78 -12.96 9.20
CA GLY A 48 10.95 -12.68 10.38
C GLY A 48 11.29 -13.58 11.58
N GLY A 49 10.66 -13.31 12.72
CA GLY A 49 10.73 -14.18 13.90
C GLY A 49 11.79 -13.81 14.95
N TRP A 50 12.47 -12.68 14.79
CA TRP A 50 13.46 -12.17 15.76
C TRP A 50 12.86 -11.22 16.81
N ALA A 51 11.66 -10.69 16.58
CA ALA A 51 10.97 -9.84 17.54
C ALA A 51 10.27 -10.70 18.62
N SER A 52 10.66 -10.52 19.88
CA SER A 52 10.12 -11.26 21.04
C SER A 52 8.60 -11.20 21.12
N ASP A 53 8.05 -10.01 20.90
CA ASP A 53 6.62 -9.71 21.09
C ASP A 53 5.74 -10.36 20.01
N TRP A 54 6.36 -10.81 18.91
CA TRP A 54 5.70 -11.49 17.79
C TRP A 54 5.98 -12.99 17.76
N SER A 55 6.73 -13.54 18.71
CA SER A 55 7.20 -14.93 18.69
C SER A 55 6.06 -15.95 18.57
N ASP A 56 4.97 -15.80 19.32
CA ASP A 56 3.81 -16.71 19.25
C ASP A 56 3.06 -16.59 17.91
N SER A 57 2.77 -15.37 17.47
CA SER A 57 2.13 -15.10 16.18
C SER A 57 2.95 -15.65 15.02
N TYR A 58 4.28 -15.48 15.07
CA TYR A 58 5.21 -15.98 14.08
C TYR A 58 5.24 -17.51 14.04
N ARG A 59 5.27 -18.18 15.21
CA ARG A 59 5.21 -19.64 15.31
C ARG A 59 3.93 -20.19 14.66
N ARG A 60 2.77 -19.62 14.99
CA ARG A 60 1.47 -20.03 14.41
C ARG A 60 1.42 -19.78 12.90
N ALA A 61 1.93 -18.63 12.44
CA ALA A 61 2.01 -18.31 11.02
C ALA A 61 2.89 -19.34 10.27
N LYS A 62 4.04 -19.71 10.86
CA LYS A 62 4.94 -20.72 10.30
C LYS A 62 4.26 -22.09 10.17
N GLU A 63 3.53 -22.55 11.19
CA GLU A 63 2.78 -23.82 11.14
C GLU A 63 1.72 -23.87 10.02
N VAL A 64 1.12 -22.74 9.69
CA VAL A 64 0.17 -22.63 8.57
C VAL A 64 0.91 -22.58 7.23
N VAL A 65 1.93 -21.73 7.10
CA VAL A 65 2.69 -21.51 5.86
C VAL A 65 3.51 -22.74 5.46
N ASP A 66 4.04 -23.50 6.42
CA ASP A 66 4.80 -24.74 6.16
C ASP A 66 3.90 -25.82 5.54
N ARG A 67 2.59 -25.79 5.82
CA ARG A 67 1.61 -26.68 5.21
C ARG A 67 1.14 -26.23 3.84
N MET A 68 1.46 -25.01 3.37
CA MET A 68 1.02 -24.47 2.09
C MET A 68 1.88 -24.94 0.91
N THR A 69 1.23 -25.22 -0.21
CA THR A 69 1.86 -25.37 -1.53
C THR A 69 2.42 -24.04 -2.04
N LEU A 70 3.31 -24.08 -3.03
CA LEU A 70 3.83 -22.85 -3.66
C LEU A 70 2.69 -21.99 -4.26
N ALA A 71 1.70 -22.62 -4.90
CA ALA A 71 0.55 -21.93 -5.45
C ALA A 71 -0.29 -21.23 -4.38
N GLU A 72 -0.49 -21.86 -3.21
CA GLU A 72 -1.19 -21.22 -2.10
C GLU A 72 -0.39 -20.04 -1.52
N LYS A 73 0.94 -20.18 -1.41
CA LYS A 73 1.84 -19.10 -0.96
C LYS A 73 1.77 -17.89 -1.89
N THR A 74 1.81 -18.11 -3.21
CA THR A 74 1.71 -17.00 -4.18
C THR A 74 0.31 -16.40 -4.25
N ASN A 75 -0.73 -17.19 -3.98
CA ASN A 75 -2.11 -16.72 -3.96
C ASN A 75 -2.36 -15.74 -2.80
N ILE A 76 -1.87 -16.05 -1.60
CA ILE A 76 -2.07 -15.16 -0.44
C ILE A 76 -1.25 -13.86 -0.52
N THR A 77 -0.14 -13.84 -1.27
CA THR A 77 0.69 -12.63 -1.48
C THR A 77 0.20 -11.73 -2.61
N SER A 78 -0.80 -12.17 -3.38
CA SER A 78 -1.28 -11.45 -4.55
C SER A 78 -2.73 -11.00 -4.36
N GLY A 79 -3.03 -9.80 -4.84
CA GLY A 79 -4.42 -9.35 -4.95
C GLY A 79 -5.15 -10.15 -6.03
N THR A 80 -6.44 -10.46 -5.84
CA THR A 80 -7.23 -11.21 -6.83
C THR A 80 -7.56 -10.42 -8.10
N GLY A 81 -7.08 -9.18 -8.22
CA GLY A 81 -7.30 -8.28 -9.35
C GLY A 81 -8.28 -7.15 -9.05
N ILE A 82 -8.11 -6.04 -9.76
CA ILE A 82 -8.99 -4.87 -9.65
C ILE A 82 -10.35 -5.26 -10.27
N PHE A 83 -11.45 -4.99 -9.56
CA PHE A 83 -12.82 -5.38 -9.94
C PHE A 83 -13.14 -6.89 -9.86
N MET A 84 -12.23 -7.72 -9.34
CA MET A 84 -12.51 -9.15 -9.16
C MET A 84 -13.20 -9.40 -7.81
N GLY A 85 -14.48 -9.76 -7.88
CA GLY A 85 -15.40 -10.13 -6.81
C GLY A 85 -16.64 -10.80 -7.43
N ARG A 86 -17.56 -11.37 -6.63
CA ARG A 86 -18.73 -12.12 -7.18
C ARG A 86 -19.61 -11.30 -8.13
N THR A 87 -19.51 -9.97 -8.08
CA THR A 87 -20.19 -9.06 -9.01
C THR A 87 -19.39 -7.76 -9.15
N ILE A 88 -19.34 -7.20 -10.36
CA ILE A 88 -18.69 -5.91 -10.71
C ILE A 88 -19.15 -4.76 -9.79
N LEU A 89 -20.38 -4.86 -9.27
CA LEU A 89 -21.06 -3.83 -8.48
C LEU A 89 -21.06 -4.08 -6.97
N CYS A 90 -20.58 -5.24 -6.50
CA CYS A 90 -20.61 -5.62 -5.08
C CYS A 90 -19.20 -5.92 -4.59
N ARG A 91 -18.40 -4.86 -4.49
CA ARG A 91 -17.07 -4.91 -3.88
C ARG A 91 -17.24 -5.06 -2.37
N ARG A 92 -16.86 -6.21 -1.81
CA ARG A 92 -16.81 -6.36 -0.35
C ARG A 92 -15.71 -5.48 0.26
N CYS A 93 -14.59 -5.32 -0.47
CA CYS A 93 -13.36 -4.65 -0.01
C CYS A 93 -12.64 -4.00 -1.20
N VAL A 94 -11.80 -2.99 -0.96
CA VAL A 94 -11.05 -2.30 -2.03
C VAL A 94 -9.89 -3.17 -2.56
N GLY A 95 -9.32 -4.00 -1.70
CA GLY A 95 -8.34 -5.02 -2.06
C GLY A 95 -8.71 -6.35 -1.38
N ASN A 96 -8.45 -7.45 -2.08
CA ASN A 96 -8.64 -8.78 -1.51
C ASN A 96 -7.43 -9.64 -1.85
N SER A 97 -6.88 -10.35 -0.86
CA SER A 97 -5.86 -11.36 -1.11
C SER A 97 -6.48 -12.60 -1.77
N GLY A 98 -5.65 -13.48 -2.33
CA GLY A 98 -6.08 -14.87 -2.55
C GLY A 98 -6.37 -15.60 -1.23
N SER A 99 -6.90 -16.81 -1.35
CA SER A 99 -7.21 -17.70 -0.22
C SER A 99 -6.42 -19.00 -0.31
N ALA A 100 -6.16 -19.65 0.82
CA ALA A 100 -5.63 -21.01 0.89
C ALA A 100 -6.55 -21.86 1.77
N LEU A 101 -7.72 -22.20 1.21
CA LEU A 101 -8.81 -22.84 1.95
C LEU A 101 -8.44 -24.23 2.50
N ARG A 102 -7.54 -24.96 1.82
CA ARG A 102 -7.08 -26.29 2.27
C ARG A 102 -6.38 -26.24 3.63
N VAL A 103 -5.66 -25.16 3.93
CA VAL A 103 -5.00 -24.93 5.23
C VAL A 103 -5.83 -24.03 6.15
N GLY A 104 -7.08 -23.72 5.77
CA GLY A 104 -7.98 -22.89 6.57
C GLY A 104 -7.69 -21.38 6.52
N PHE A 105 -6.94 -20.89 5.54
CA PHE A 105 -6.66 -19.45 5.40
C PHE A 105 -7.70 -18.80 4.46
N PRO A 106 -8.66 -18.01 4.98
CA PRO A 106 -9.64 -17.32 4.15
C PRO A 106 -8.98 -16.15 3.40
N GLN A 107 -9.70 -15.61 2.43
CA GLN A 107 -9.33 -14.35 1.79
C GLN A 107 -9.32 -13.22 2.83
N LEU A 108 -8.29 -12.36 2.77
CA LEU A 108 -8.23 -11.16 3.58
C LEU A 108 -8.87 -9.99 2.84
N CYS A 109 -9.80 -9.33 3.54
CA CYS A 109 -10.45 -8.11 3.12
C CYS A 109 -9.63 -6.89 3.54
N LEU A 110 -9.10 -6.14 2.57
CA LEU A 110 -8.41 -4.87 2.77
C LEU A 110 -9.37 -3.72 2.45
N ALA A 111 -9.68 -2.91 3.45
CA ALA A 111 -10.67 -1.84 3.34
C ALA A 111 -10.05 -0.47 3.65
N ASP A 112 -10.28 0.48 2.74
CA ASP A 112 -10.14 1.90 3.02
C ASP A 112 -11.24 2.35 4.01
N SER A 113 -11.11 3.47 4.68
CA SER A 113 -10.12 4.56 4.59
C SER A 113 -9.64 4.97 5.98
N ALA A 114 -8.69 5.91 6.08
CA ALA A 114 -8.20 6.44 7.37
C ALA A 114 -9.27 7.20 8.22
N THR A 115 -10.48 7.40 7.69
CA THR A 115 -11.59 8.13 8.34
C THR A 115 -12.88 7.32 8.45
N GLY A 116 -12.82 5.99 8.26
CA GLY A 116 -13.99 5.10 8.31
C GLY A 116 -14.07 4.20 7.08
N VAL A 117 -14.99 3.23 7.11
CA VAL A 117 -15.13 2.21 6.06
C VAL A 117 -15.63 2.84 4.76
N ARG A 118 -14.82 2.74 3.71
CA ARG A 118 -15.12 3.28 2.38
C ARG A 118 -16.06 2.34 1.63
N GLN A 119 -16.98 2.92 0.83
CA GLN A 119 -17.89 2.17 -0.04
C GLN A 119 -18.78 1.16 0.71
N ALA A 120 -19.25 1.54 1.89
CA ALA A 120 -20.21 0.78 2.69
C ALA A 120 -21.40 1.65 3.10
N ASP A 121 -22.54 1.03 3.35
CA ASP A 121 -23.74 1.63 3.92
C ASP A 121 -23.74 1.54 5.46
N ASN A 122 -24.52 2.36 6.16
CA ASN A 122 -24.66 2.29 7.62
C ASN A 122 -23.30 2.31 8.37
N VAL A 123 -22.43 3.25 7.99
CA VAL A 123 -21.10 3.47 8.57
C VAL A 123 -20.93 4.93 8.94
N THR A 124 -20.05 5.22 9.89
CA THR A 124 -19.77 6.57 10.34
C THR A 124 -18.61 7.16 9.53
N VAL A 125 -18.72 8.45 9.21
CA VAL A 125 -17.59 9.23 8.70
C VAL A 125 -16.95 9.95 9.88
N PHE A 126 -15.76 9.50 10.26
CA PHE A 126 -15.02 10.08 11.38
C PHE A 126 -14.29 11.37 10.94
N PRO A 127 -13.93 12.26 11.88
CA PRO A 127 -13.05 13.37 11.61
C PRO A 127 -11.76 12.92 10.92
N SER A 128 -11.21 13.76 10.06
CA SER A 128 -9.96 13.49 9.38
C SER A 128 -8.79 13.36 10.36
N GLY A 129 -7.67 12.82 9.88
CA GLY A 129 -6.44 12.74 10.67
C GLY A 129 -6.03 14.12 11.19
N ILE A 130 -6.13 15.16 10.36
CA ILE A 130 -5.65 16.50 10.72
C ILE A 130 -6.54 17.16 11.78
N THR A 131 -7.87 16.97 11.68
CA THR A 131 -8.80 17.41 12.72
C THR A 131 -8.56 16.68 14.03
N THR A 132 -8.26 15.37 13.94
CA THR A 132 -7.96 14.53 15.09
C THR A 132 -6.63 14.92 15.74
N GLY A 133 -5.60 15.23 14.96
CA GLY A 133 -4.31 15.69 15.48
C GLY A 133 -4.39 17.09 16.09
N ALA A 134 -5.28 17.94 15.58
CA ALA A 134 -5.52 19.28 16.11
C ALA A 134 -6.14 19.28 17.53
N THR A 135 -6.64 18.15 18.04
CA THR A 135 -7.13 18.08 19.43
C THR A 135 -5.99 18.01 20.44
N PHE A 136 -4.81 17.52 20.04
CA PHE A 136 -3.70 17.17 20.94
C PHE A 136 -4.12 16.26 22.12
N ASP A 137 -5.24 15.54 21.97
CA ASP A 137 -5.86 14.74 23.01
C ASP A 137 -5.71 13.25 22.67
N LYS A 138 -4.92 12.56 23.50
CA LYS A 138 -4.60 11.14 23.32
C LYS A 138 -5.84 10.24 23.47
N ASP A 139 -6.73 10.60 24.39
CA ASP A 139 -7.92 9.81 24.69
C ASP A 139 -8.92 9.91 23.55
N LEU A 140 -9.09 11.11 22.97
CA LEU A 140 -9.92 11.29 21.78
C LEU A 140 -9.36 10.57 20.54
N ILE A 141 -8.04 10.62 20.32
CA ILE A 141 -7.39 9.88 19.21
C ILE A 141 -7.66 8.38 19.36
N TYR A 142 -7.46 7.85 20.56
CA TYR A 142 -7.67 6.44 20.86
C TYR A 142 -9.15 6.03 20.74
N ALA A 143 -10.08 6.82 21.31
CA ALA A 143 -11.51 6.53 21.25
C ALA A 143 -12.02 6.51 19.80
N ARG A 144 -11.57 7.46 18.96
CA ARG A 144 -11.85 7.47 17.51
C ARG A 144 -11.36 6.18 16.85
N ALA A 145 -10.16 5.73 17.19
CA ALA A 145 -9.57 4.52 16.63
C ALA A 145 -10.32 3.24 17.01
N VAL A 146 -10.74 3.13 18.28
CA VAL A 146 -11.58 2.03 18.77
C VAL A 146 -12.92 2.00 18.03
N ALA A 147 -13.56 3.16 17.87
CA ALA A 147 -14.84 3.26 17.15
C ALA A 147 -14.69 2.84 15.68
N MET A 148 -13.64 3.31 14.98
CA MET A 148 -13.33 2.86 13.62
C MET A 148 -13.07 1.35 13.58
N GLY A 149 -12.25 0.82 14.48
CA GLY A 149 -11.93 -0.62 14.54
C GLY A 149 -13.18 -1.49 14.68
N LYS A 150 -14.16 -1.06 15.49
CA LYS A 150 -15.47 -1.72 15.62
C LYS A 150 -16.25 -1.72 14.31
N GLU A 151 -16.26 -0.62 13.55
CA GLU A 151 -16.95 -0.57 12.25
C GLU A 151 -16.28 -1.45 11.19
N PHE A 152 -14.94 -1.41 11.09
CA PHE A 152 -14.19 -2.30 10.20
C PHE A 152 -14.45 -3.77 10.54
N ARG A 153 -14.40 -4.10 11.84
CA ARG A 153 -14.69 -5.47 12.31
C ARG A 153 -16.13 -5.87 12.00
N GLY A 154 -17.09 -4.98 12.27
CA GLY A 154 -18.52 -5.21 12.02
C GLY A 154 -18.85 -5.43 10.55
N LYS A 155 -18.15 -4.75 9.63
CA LYS A 155 -18.26 -4.97 8.18
C LYS A 155 -17.47 -6.19 7.68
N GLY A 156 -16.71 -6.86 8.54
CA GLY A 156 -15.92 -8.03 8.22
C GLY A 156 -14.60 -7.74 7.49
N ALA A 157 -14.08 -6.52 7.63
CA ALA A 157 -12.75 -6.18 7.14
C ALA A 157 -11.67 -6.80 8.04
N ASN A 158 -10.64 -7.38 7.42
CA ASN A 158 -9.50 -7.94 8.13
C ASN A 158 -8.41 -6.90 8.32
N VAL A 159 -8.25 -6.01 7.34
CA VAL A 159 -7.18 -5.02 7.29
C VAL A 159 -7.78 -3.63 7.07
N TYR A 160 -7.46 -2.73 8.01
CA TYR A 160 -7.71 -1.31 7.93
C TYR A 160 -6.55 -0.62 7.22
N LEU A 161 -6.83 0.04 6.09
CA LEU A 161 -5.83 0.78 5.31
C LEU A 161 -5.57 2.18 5.90
N GLY A 162 -5.10 2.21 7.14
CA GLY A 162 -4.66 3.38 7.88
C GLY A 162 -3.99 2.99 9.20
N PRO A 163 -3.52 3.97 10.00
CA PRO A 163 -3.57 5.41 9.77
C PRO A 163 -2.55 5.90 8.73
N SER A 164 -2.71 7.14 8.26
CA SER A 164 -1.75 7.80 7.36
C SER A 164 -0.79 8.68 8.17
N VAL A 165 0.52 8.51 7.96
CA VAL A 165 1.59 9.37 8.48
C VAL A 165 2.54 9.89 7.40
N GLY A 166 2.44 9.33 6.19
CA GLY A 166 3.03 9.87 4.96
C GLY A 166 1.90 10.21 3.99
N PRO A 167 1.63 11.48 3.65
CA PRO A 167 2.54 12.63 3.76
C PRO A 167 2.75 13.13 5.18
N ILE A 168 3.99 13.52 5.48
CA ILE A 168 4.30 14.26 6.72
C ILE A 168 3.80 15.69 6.64
N GLY A 169 3.57 16.24 5.44
CA GLY A 169 3.08 17.61 5.26
C GLY A 169 4.16 18.60 4.87
N ARG A 170 5.21 18.14 4.16
CA ARG A 170 6.30 19.01 3.68
C ARG A 170 5.79 20.19 2.87
N LYS A 171 4.76 19.97 2.05
CA LYS A 171 4.12 21.02 1.24
C LYS A 171 2.74 21.32 1.83
N PRO A 172 2.46 22.55 2.28
CA PRO A 172 1.13 22.91 2.80
C PRO A 172 -0.01 22.65 1.80
N ARG A 173 0.28 22.75 0.50
CA ARG A 173 -0.65 22.45 -0.61
C ARG A 173 -0.68 20.97 -1.02
N GLY A 174 -0.12 20.07 -0.20
CA GLY A 174 -0.16 18.63 -0.43
C GLY A 174 -1.60 18.11 -0.34
N GLY A 175 -2.09 17.47 -1.40
CA GLY A 175 -3.51 17.09 -1.52
C GLY A 175 -4.00 16.05 -0.51
N ARG A 176 -3.10 15.40 0.24
CA ARG A 176 -3.42 14.32 1.20
C ARG A 176 -2.92 14.58 2.62
N ASN A 177 -2.42 15.78 2.91
CA ASN A 177 -1.95 16.13 4.27
C ASN A 177 -3.05 15.95 5.33
N TRP A 178 -4.30 16.16 4.94
CA TRP A 178 -5.47 16.01 5.80
C TRP A 178 -5.72 14.58 6.28
N GLU A 179 -5.20 13.56 5.59
CA GLU A 179 -5.31 12.16 6.02
C GLU A 179 -4.39 11.85 7.21
N GLY A 180 -3.28 12.59 7.36
CA GLY A 180 -2.35 12.50 8.49
C GLY A 180 -2.69 13.45 9.63
N PHE A 181 -1.87 13.49 10.67
CA PHE A 181 -2.22 14.18 11.94
C PHE A 181 -1.63 15.59 12.11
N GLY A 182 -0.82 16.07 11.16
CA GLY A 182 -0.15 17.36 11.24
C GLY A 182 1.22 17.31 10.55
N SER A 183 2.04 18.35 10.72
CA SER A 183 3.38 18.43 10.11
C SER A 183 4.54 18.01 11.02
N ASP A 184 4.26 17.69 12.28
CA ASP A 184 5.27 17.34 13.27
C ASP A 184 5.44 15.81 13.38
N PRO A 185 6.68 15.28 13.34
CA PRO A 185 6.93 13.83 13.40
C PRO A 185 6.52 13.20 14.72
N VAL A 186 6.61 13.92 15.85
CA VAL A 186 6.26 13.39 17.16
C VAL A 186 4.75 13.30 17.30
N LEU A 187 4.01 14.33 16.90
CA LEU A 187 2.55 14.34 16.86
C LEU A 187 2.03 13.22 15.95
N GLN A 188 2.56 13.11 14.73
CA GLN A 188 2.22 12.04 13.79
C GLN A 188 2.50 10.66 14.38
N GLY A 189 3.66 10.46 15.02
CA GLY A 189 4.04 9.19 15.63
C GLY A 189 3.13 8.78 16.79
N LYS A 190 2.85 9.69 17.72
CA LYS A 190 1.95 9.41 18.86
C LYS A 190 0.52 9.18 18.42
N ALA A 191 0.01 9.99 17.51
CA ALA A 191 -1.36 9.83 17.02
C ALA A 191 -1.52 8.54 16.21
N ALA A 192 -0.52 8.17 15.42
CA ALA A 192 -0.52 6.91 14.68
C ALA A 192 -0.45 5.70 15.60
N ALA A 193 0.44 5.70 16.60
CA ALA A 193 0.54 4.61 17.59
C ALA A 193 -0.81 4.40 18.30
N LEU A 194 -1.42 5.47 18.85
CA LEU A 194 -2.74 5.36 19.49
C LEU A 194 -3.82 4.86 18.53
N THR A 195 -3.76 5.28 17.26
CA THR A 195 -4.71 4.80 16.26
C THR A 195 -4.51 3.33 15.91
N ILE A 196 -3.26 2.88 15.78
CA ILE A 196 -2.90 1.49 15.54
C ILE A 196 -3.39 0.62 16.69
N LYS A 197 -3.07 1.01 17.94
CA LYS A 197 -3.49 0.31 19.14
C LYS A 197 -5.02 0.16 19.18
N GLY A 198 -5.75 1.26 19.06
CA GLY A 198 -7.21 1.26 19.17
C GLY A 198 -7.90 0.39 18.10
N VAL A 199 -7.38 0.37 16.86
CA VAL A 199 -7.92 -0.47 15.79
C VAL A 199 -7.57 -1.95 16.00
N GLN A 200 -6.32 -2.25 16.35
CA GLN A 200 -5.86 -3.64 16.52
C GLN A 200 -6.49 -4.34 17.71
N GLU A 201 -6.80 -3.63 18.79
CA GLU A 201 -7.54 -4.17 19.93
C GLU A 201 -8.97 -4.63 19.56
N GLN A 202 -9.53 -4.16 18.43
CA GLN A 202 -10.82 -4.63 17.92
C GLN A 202 -10.71 -5.84 16.96
N GLY A 203 -9.50 -6.40 16.80
CA GLY A 203 -9.26 -7.57 15.94
C GLY A 203 -9.23 -7.25 14.45
N VAL A 204 -8.73 -6.06 14.08
CA VAL A 204 -8.49 -5.62 12.70
C VAL A 204 -7.03 -5.21 12.55
N ILE A 205 -6.35 -5.68 11.50
CA ILE A 205 -4.95 -5.37 11.25
C ILE A 205 -4.83 -3.93 10.76
N ALA A 206 -4.03 -3.09 11.44
CA ALA A 206 -3.76 -1.72 11.00
C ALA A 206 -2.64 -1.69 9.96
N THR A 207 -2.76 -0.81 8.96
CA THR A 207 -1.75 -0.59 7.91
C THR A 207 -1.24 0.84 7.95
N ILE A 208 -0.03 1.05 8.50
CA ILE A 208 0.58 2.37 8.48
C ILE A 208 1.04 2.74 7.07
N LYS A 209 0.70 3.95 6.61
CA LYS A 209 0.93 4.39 5.22
C LYS A 209 1.32 5.86 5.11
N HIS A 210 1.93 6.34 4.03
CA HIS A 210 2.54 5.60 2.93
C HIS A 210 4.06 5.67 3.10
N LEU A 211 4.72 4.52 3.22
CA LEU A 211 6.17 4.41 3.43
C LEU A 211 6.92 4.51 2.09
N VAL A 212 7.71 5.54 1.79
CA VAL A 212 7.93 6.80 2.50
C VAL A 212 8.06 7.93 1.48
N GLY A 213 7.93 9.19 1.91
CA GLY A 213 8.25 10.37 1.09
C GLY A 213 7.19 10.77 0.06
N ASN A 214 5.97 10.24 0.16
CA ASN A 214 4.85 10.62 -0.71
C ASN A 214 4.25 11.99 -0.34
N GLU A 215 5.03 13.06 -0.49
CA GLU A 215 4.67 14.41 -0.04
C GLU A 215 3.86 15.23 -1.06
N GLN A 216 3.59 14.69 -2.25
CA GLN A 216 2.82 15.38 -3.29
C GLN A 216 2.06 14.41 -4.19
N GLU A 217 0.92 14.88 -4.69
CA GLU A 217 0.07 14.09 -5.57
C GLU A 217 0.47 14.21 -7.04
N MET A 218 1.02 15.37 -7.42
CA MET A 218 1.50 15.62 -8.78
C MET A 218 2.65 14.65 -9.11
N PHE A 219 2.51 13.91 -10.21
CA PHE A 219 3.50 12.92 -10.66
C PHE A 219 3.78 11.82 -9.64
N ARG A 220 2.82 11.43 -8.79
CA ARG A 220 3.06 10.36 -7.80
C ARG A 220 3.12 8.94 -8.40
N MET A 221 2.45 8.69 -9.53
CA MET A 221 2.36 7.37 -10.18
C MET A 221 3.13 7.36 -11.49
N TYR A 222 3.71 6.21 -11.82
CA TYR A 222 4.16 5.93 -13.19
C TYR A 222 2.99 5.38 -13.99
N ASN A 223 2.80 5.91 -15.18
CA ASN A 223 1.95 5.31 -16.21
C ASN A 223 2.69 5.38 -17.56
N PRO A 224 2.22 4.68 -18.61
CA PRO A 224 2.91 4.67 -19.91
C PRO A 224 3.15 6.05 -20.53
N LEU A 225 2.43 7.09 -20.09
CA LEU A 225 2.48 8.45 -20.61
C LEU A 225 3.14 9.45 -19.65
N GLN A 226 3.43 9.05 -18.41
CA GLN A 226 3.89 9.95 -17.36
C GLN A 226 4.85 9.22 -16.42
N GLN A 227 6.08 9.72 -16.35
CA GLN A 227 7.02 9.28 -15.33
C GLN A 227 6.67 9.89 -13.98
N GLY A 228 6.69 9.06 -12.93
CA GLY A 228 6.55 9.50 -11.56
C GLY A 228 7.79 10.27 -11.10
N TYR A 229 7.59 11.25 -10.22
CA TYR A 229 8.69 11.96 -9.57
C TYR A 229 9.26 11.14 -8.43
N SER A 230 10.58 11.16 -8.32
CA SER A 230 11.26 10.60 -7.17
C SER A 230 11.32 11.64 -6.05
N ALA A 231 10.95 11.22 -4.84
CA ALA A 231 11.31 11.94 -3.64
C ALA A 231 12.80 11.71 -3.34
N ASN A 232 13.59 12.71 -3.74
CA ASN A 232 15.02 12.77 -3.54
C ASN A 232 15.34 13.35 -2.15
N ILE A 233 15.02 12.59 -1.10
CA ILE A 233 15.44 12.93 0.26
C ILE A 233 16.96 12.73 0.31
N VAL A 234 17.72 13.81 0.48
CA VAL A 234 19.18 13.85 0.28
C VAL A 234 19.88 13.04 1.35
N ASP A 235 19.67 13.42 2.60
CA ASP A 235 20.43 12.97 3.75
C ASP A 235 19.69 11.91 4.57
N ASP A 236 20.46 10.95 5.08
CA ASP A 236 19.96 9.86 5.92
C ASP A 236 19.36 10.37 7.24
N ARG A 237 19.92 11.48 7.74
CA ARG A 237 19.46 12.16 8.95
C ARG A 237 18.01 12.63 8.81
N THR A 238 17.67 13.37 7.75
CA THR A 238 16.31 13.84 7.48
C THR A 238 15.33 12.67 7.33
N LEU A 239 15.76 11.58 6.70
CA LEU A 239 14.93 10.38 6.58
C LEU A 239 14.61 9.81 7.97
N HIS A 240 15.60 9.66 8.85
CA HIS A 240 15.44 9.09 10.20
C HIS A 240 14.74 10.03 11.19
N GLU A 241 15.10 11.31 11.21
CA GLU A 241 14.62 12.29 12.19
C GLU A 241 13.21 12.80 11.87
N LEU A 242 12.81 12.83 10.60
CA LEU A 242 11.48 13.35 10.19
C LEU A 242 10.58 12.25 9.64
N TYR A 243 10.92 11.68 8.48
CA TYR A 243 9.97 10.87 7.71
C TYR A 243 9.75 9.46 8.26
N LEU A 244 10.79 8.83 8.83
CA LEU A 244 10.71 7.49 9.42
C LEU A 244 10.28 7.49 10.88
N TRP A 245 10.45 8.61 11.59
CA TRP A 245 10.07 8.74 13.00
C TRP A 245 8.65 8.23 13.30
N PRO A 246 7.58 8.66 12.59
CA PRO A 246 6.24 8.16 12.88
C PRO A 246 6.04 6.68 12.54
N PHE A 247 6.79 6.14 11.57
CA PHE A 247 6.77 4.71 11.27
C PHE A 247 7.45 3.90 12.37
N ALA A 248 8.54 4.40 12.95
CA ALA A 248 9.20 3.76 14.09
C ALA A 248 8.27 3.67 15.30
N ASP A 249 7.52 4.74 15.62
CA ASP A 249 6.52 4.74 16.69
C ASP A 249 5.38 3.74 16.40
N GLY A 250 4.93 3.62 15.14
CA GLY A 250 3.92 2.64 14.74
C GLY A 250 4.41 1.18 14.79
N VAL A 251 5.66 0.91 14.40
CA VAL A 251 6.28 -0.42 14.51
C VAL A 251 6.46 -0.80 15.98
N ARG A 252 6.88 0.14 16.84
CA ARG A 252 7.00 -0.09 18.28
C ARG A 252 5.66 -0.43 18.94
N GLU A 253 4.56 0.14 18.46
CA GLU A 253 3.20 -0.20 18.92
C GLU A 253 2.71 -1.56 18.40
N GLY A 254 3.42 -2.17 17.44
CA GLY A 254 3.07 -3.47 16.88
C GLY A 254 2.09 -3.41 15.72
N VAL A 255 2.23 -2.43 14.82
CA VAL A 255 1.46 -2.41 13.56
C VAL A 255 1.63 -3.70 12.76
N GLY A 256 0.52 -4.28 12.29
CA GLY A 256 0.55 -5.56 11.57
C GLY A 256 0.87 -5.48 10.07
N SER A 257 0.75 -4.31 9.45
CA SER A 257 1.16 -4.11 8.05
C SER A 257 1.64 -2.69 7.76
N VAL A 258 2.44 -2.56 6.69
CA VAL A 258 2.93 -1.29 6.17
C VAL A 258 2.60 -1.20 4.68
N MET A 259 2.11 -0.05 4.23
CA MET A 259 1.86 0.20 2.81
C MET A 259 2.96 1.09 2.24
N THR A 260 3.62 0.60 1.20
CA THR A 260 4.63 1.36 0.47
C THR A 260 3.99 2.48 -0.35
N ALA A 261 4.74 3.54 -0.58
CA ALA A 261 4.34 4.68 -1.38
C ALA A 261 4.49 4.44 -2.88
N TYR A 262 3.79 5.24 -3.69
CA TYR A 262 3.87 5.18 -5.14
C TYR A 262 5.15 5.81 -5.70
N ASN A 263 5.66 6.86 -5.06
CA ASN A 263 6.83 7.59 -5.53
C ASN A 263 8.10 6.73 -5.44
N ALA A 264 9.07 7.03 -6.29
CA ALA A 264 10.42 6.52 -6.11
C ALA A 264 11.14 7.28 -4.98
N ILE A 265 12.09 6.64 -4.31
CA ILE A 265 13.03 7.26 -3.37
C ILE A 265 14.43 7.12 -3.96
N LYS A 266 15.15 8.24 -4.11
CA LYS A 266 16.54 8.20 -4.63
C LYS A 266 16.61 7.45 -5.97
N GLY A 267 15.64 7.73 -6.85
CA GLY A 267 15.42 7.04 -8.12
C GLY A 267 14.86 5.62 -8.03
N GLN A 268 14.86 4.97 -6.86
CA GLN A 268 14.44 3.59 -6.65
C GLN A 268 12.95 3.45 -6.31
N ARG A 269 12.23 2.53 -6.97
CA ARG A 269 10.82 2.24 -6.68
C ARG A 269 10.68 1.19 -5.58
N PHE A 270 9.55 1.25 -4.87
CA PHE A 270 9.10 0.17 -4.00
C PHE A 270 8.33 -0.86 -4.84
N GLY A 271 8.88 -2.07 -5.01
CA GLY A 271 8.31 -3.10 -5.87
C GLY A 271 8.56 -2.85 -7.37
N LEU A 272 8.42 -3.92 -8.17
CA LEU A 272 8.70 -3.95 -9.61
C LEU A 272 7.91 -2.90 -10.41
#